data_AF-A0A2D5MUN0-F1
#
_entry.id   AF-A0A2D5MUN0-F1
#
_cell.length_a   1.000
_cell.length_b   1.000
_cell.length_c   1.000
_cell.angle_alpha   90.00
_cell.angle_beta   90.00
_cell.angle_gamma   90.00
#
_symmetry.space_group_name_H-M   'P 1'
#
loop_
_entity.id
_entity.type
_entity.pdbx_description
1 polymer ?
#
loop_
_entity_poly.entity_id
_entity_poly.type
_entity_poly.pdbx_seq_one_letter_code
_entity_poly.pdbx_strand_id
1 'polypeptide(L)'
;MFPNIDRHAEYIAYVKELYLKNLKNSNPIDENDKEEIKVISKHLAMHFTKLRNINDDDYFEWNHGMCLGLAYFGYLQRVSVEPNEIFCREKALMTKHDTLADVIFLMHHIDKKWSNFKLTDLYNVQKYINFVHSKISFFALNADSLKKMNRWNLIKSLNDRYFTLSTNGIMYVVCRAAYHQRNLQVAKVMQPMLQSRPTLEERDVKNLYNWAKEQDTYFSIRKFRMRMINILWTFFNDEPSRCYYTYIRSGEVPTILSHVTASYPSQWISSIQHELLYHKAPELLEHRNPLVQDAVLIALFEAHFKTHYNLAWSRYCMCMEDTILEVYEKLLTVEHPMILKVWGQFYVLWNKQLFPCKRFQEAMVYWFQLLRDHRQSTLFKNINCSNTINRVLPPVAEPRAVQEGIFEVYL
;
A
#
# COMPACT_ATOMS: atom_id res chain seq x y z
N MET A 1 22.45 -16.83 0.51
CA MET A 1 22.20 -15.47 1.08
C MET A 1 22.52 -14.47 -0.01
N PHE A 2 21.67 -13.47 -0.24
CA PHE A 2 21.95 -12.45 -1.26
C PHE A 2 23.19 -11.62 -0.87
N PRO A 3 24.12 -11.33 -1.81
CA PRO A 3 25.18 -10.35 -1.59
C PRO A 3 24.61 -8.97 -1.24
N ASN A 4 25.40 -8.12 -0.59
CA ASN A 4 25.00 -6.73 -0.38
C ASN A 4 24.79 -6.06 -1.75
N ILE A 5 23.64 -5.41 -1.92
CA ILE A 5 23.30 -4.67 -3.15
C ILE A 5 24.36 -3.63 -3.48
N ASP A 6 25.03 -3.03 -2.48
CA ASP A 6 26.07 -2.03 -2.73
C ASP A 6 27.35 -2.62 -3.36
N ARG A 7 27.49 -3.95 -3.40
CA ARG A 7 28.56 -4.66 -4.12
C ARG A 7 28.04 -5.13 -5.49
N HIS A 8 27.83 -4.19 -6.40
CA HIS A 8 27.12 -4.42 -7.68
C HIS A 8 27.64 -5.64 -8.47
N ALA A 9 28.95 -5.76 -8.66
CA ALA A 9 29.52 -6.88 -9.45
C ALA A 9 29.23 -8.26 -8.84
N GLU A 10 29.40 -8.42 -7.52
CA GLU A 10 29.09 -9.65 -6.79
C GLU A 10 27.59 -9.96 -6.86
N TYR A 11 26.76 -8.94 -6.69
CA TYR A 11 25.31 -9.06 -6.74
C TYR A 11 24.83 -9.52 -8.13
N ILE A 12 25.29 -8.87 -9.20
CA ILE A 12 24.92 -9.20 -10.58
C ILE A 12 25.35 -10.62 -10.93
N ALA A 13 26.59 -10.99 -10.58
CA ALA A 13 27.10 -12.34 -10.81
C ALA A 13 26.22 -13.40 -10.14
N TYR A 14 25.83 -13.16 -8.88
CA TYR A 14 24.94 -14.04 -8.13
C TYR A 14 23.55 -14.16 -8.77
N VAL A 15 22.90 -13.05 -9.13
CA VAL A 15 21.57 -13.09 -9.77
C VAL A 15 21.61 -13.78 -11.13
N LYS A 16 22.68 -13.55 -11.90
CA LYS A 16 22.89 -14.22 -13.19
C LYS A 16 23.07 -15.72 -13.02
N GLU A 17 23.83 -16.16 -12.01
CA GLU A 17 23.99 -17.58 -11.69
C GLU A 17 22.64 -18.23 -11.35
N LEU A 18 21.81 -17.59 -10.52
CA LEU A 18 20.47 -18.07 -10.19
C LEU A 18 19.58 -18.21 -11.45
N TYR A 19 19.60 -17.21 -12.32
CA TYR A 19 18.83 -17.26 -13.57
C TYR A 19 19.32 -18.40 -14.48
N LEU A 20 20.62 -18.55 -14.67
CA LEU A 20 21.21 -19.61 -15.49
C LEU A 20 20.97 -21.01 -14.92
N LYS A 21 21.00 -21.16 -13.58
CA LYS A 21 20.64 -22.39 -12.88
C LYS A 21 19.21 -22.81 -13.21
N ASN A 22 18.26 -21.87 -13.15
CA ASN A 22 16.86 -22.15 -13.44
C ASN A 22 16.59 -22.46 -14.92
N LEU A 23 17.24 -21.76 -15.85
CA LEU A 23 17.08 -22.03 -17.27
C LEU A 23 17.46 -23.47 -17.65
N LYS A 24 18.45 -24.05 -16.96
CA LYS A 24 18.94 -25.40 -17.23
C LYS A 24 18.17 -26.48 -16.48
N ASN A 25 17.43 -26.12 -15.44
CA ASN A 25 16.76 -27.07 -14.56
C ASN A 25 15.29 -27.20 -14.95
N SER A 26 14.89 -28.32 -15.54
CA SER A 26 13.51 -28.64 -15.87
C SER A 26 12.81 -29.49 -14.80
N ASN A 27 13.49 -29.82 -13.71
CA ASN A 27 12.94 -30.71 -12.69
C ASN A 27 11.87 -30.01 -11.85
N PRO A 28 10.86 -30.76 -11.35
CA PRO A 28 9.92 -30.26 -10.36
C PRO A 28 10.64 -29.66 -9.15
N ILE A 29 10.00 -28.67 -8.52
CA ILE A 29 10.54 -27.96 -7.38
C ILE A 29 10.73 -28.88 -6.18
N ASP A 30 11.93 -28.85 -5.61
CA ASP A 30 12.25 -29.48 -4.34
C ASP A 30 12.12 -28.51 -3.13
N GLU A 31 12.43 -28.95 -1.92
CA GLU A 31 12.37 -28.10 -0.73
C GLU A 31 13.40 -26.96 -0.74
N ASN A 32 14.56 -27.16 -1.36
CA ASN A 32 15.57 -26.12 -1.50
C ASN A 32 15.10 -25.02 -2.45
N ASP A 33 14.49 -25.39 -3.58
CA ASP A 33 13.86 -24.48 -4.52
C ASP A 33 12.74 -23.67 -3.85
N LYS A 34 11.92 -24.29 -2.97
CA LYS A 34 10.89 -23.57 -2.20
C LYS A 34 11.49 -22.51 -1.29
N GLU A 35 12.61 -22.81 -0.63
CA GLU A 35 13.29 -21.83 0.22
C GLU A 35 13.95 -20.72 -0.61
N GLU A 36 14.57 -21.06 -1.75
CA GLU A 36 15.11 -20.09 -2.70
C GLU A 36 14.00 -19.14 -3.21
N ILE A 37 12.80 -19.64 -3.53
CA ILE A 37 11.64 -18.80 -3.90
C ILE A 37 11.27 -17.83 -2.78
N LYS A 38 11.22 -18.27 -1.52
CA LYS A 38 10.91 -17.39 -0.38
C LYS A 38 11.96 -16.30 -0.23
N VAL A 39 13.24 -16.65 -0.33
CA VAL A 39 14.36 -15.71 -0.20
C VAL A 39 14.33 -14.68 -1.33
N ILE A 40 14.17 -15.11 -2.59
CA ILE A 40 14.12 -14.23 -3.76
C ILE A 40 12.89 -13.33 -3.72
N SER A 41 11.71 -13.87 -3.41
CA SER A 41 10.47 -13.08 -3.31
C SER A 41 10.55 -12.02 -2.21
N LYS A 42 11.14 -12.34 -1.06
CA LYS A 42 11.40 -11.36 0.02
C LYS A 42 12.40 -10.30 -0.42
N HIS A 43 13.49 -10.70 -1.08
CA HIS A 43 14.50 -9.77 -1.56
C HIS A 43 13.94 -8.80 -2.61
N LEU A 44 13.16 -9.31 -3.58
CA LEU A 44 12.45 -8.53 -4.58
C LEU A 44 11.46 -7.54 -3.91
N ALA A 45 10.64 -8.01 -2.97
CA ALA A 45 9.70 -7.20 -2.22
C ALA A 45 10.34 -6.01 -1.48
N MET A 46 11.51 -6.24 -0.87
CA MET A 46 12.20 -5.24 -0.05
C MET A 46 13.00 -4.23 -0.89
N HIS A 47 13.65 -4.69 -1.97
CA HIS A 47 14.70 -3.92 -2.62
C HIS A 47 14.40 -3.49 -4.05
N PHE A 48 13.29 -3.93 -4.66
CA PHE A 48 12.97 -3.58 -6.05
C PHE A 48 13.03 -2.06 -6.33
N THR A 49 12.51 -1.22 -5.44
CA THR A 49 12.52 0.24 -5.62
C THR A 49 13.93 0.83 -5.68
N LYS A 50 14.90 0.23 -4.98
CA LYS A 50 16.32 0.61 -5.07
C LYS A 50 16.93 0.02 -6.34
N LEU A 51 16.75 -1.28 -6.55
CA LEU A 51 17.33 -2.03 -7.67
C LEU A 51 16.92 -1.53 -9.05
N ARG A 52 15.69 -1.02 -9.20
CA ARG A 52 15.19 -0.49 -10.47
C ARG A 52 15.90 0.78 -10.93
N ASN A 53 16.53 1.52 -10.00
CA ASN A 53 17.20 2.80 -10.24
C ASN A 53 18.72 2.65 -10.33
N ILE A 54 19.27 1.49 -9.99
CA ILE A 54 20.70 1.22 -10.14
C ILE A 54 20.93 0.86 -11.61
N ASN A 55 21.56 1.79 -12.33
CA ASN A 55 22.14 1.55 -13.64
C ASN A 55 23.66 1.42 -13.44
N ASP A 56 24.28 0.44 -14.07
CA ASP A 56 25.74 0.39 -14.20
C ASP A 56 26.12 1.31 -15.37
N ASP A 57 26.98 2.31 -15.13
CA ASP A 57 27.37 3.32 -16.12
C ASP A 57 28.08 2.70 -17.33
N ASP A 58 28.73 1.53 -17.14
CA ASP A 58 29.38 0.77 -18.22
C ASP A 58 28.38 -0.15 -18.97
N TYR A 59 27.22 -0.43 -18.38
CA TYR A 59 26.23 -1.36 -18.89
C TYR A 59 24.78 -0.91 -18.62
N PHE A 60 24.39 0.19 -19.28
CA PHE A 60 23.00 0.67 -19.43
C PHE A 60 21.96 -0.42 -19.84
N GLU A 61 22.43 -1.62 -20.18
CA GLU A 61 21.69 -2.79 -20.61
C GLU A 61 21.02 -3.59 -19.46
N TRP A 62 21.45 -3.44 -18.19
CA TRP A 62 20.99 -4.32 -17.11
C TRP A 62 20.25 -3.57 -16.00
N ASN A 63 18.92 -3.56 -16.04
CA ASN A 63 18.14 -3.18 -14.87
C ASN A 63 18.17 -4.33 -13.85
N HIS A 64 18.88 -4.16 -12.72
CA HIS A 64 19.04 -5.22 -11.70
C HIS A 64 17.70 -5.75 -11.16
N GLY A 65 16.69 -4.89 -11.07
CA GLY A 65 15.33 -5.30 -10.70
C GLY A 65 14.72 -6.29 -11.69
N MET A 66 14.95 -6.08 -12.99
CA MET A 66 14.50 -6.96 -14.06
C MET A 66 15.17 -8.33 -14.01
N CYS A 67 16.49 -8.38 -13.82
CA CYS A 67 17.25 -9.64 -13.72
C CYS A 67 16.77 -10.49 -12.54
N LEU A 68 16.58 -9.84 -11.38
CA LEU A 68 16.04 -10.49 -10.19
C LEU A 68 14.61 -11.00 -10.44
N GLY A 69 13.79 -10.22 -11.13
CA GLY A 69 12.45 -10.63 -11.55
C GLY A 69 12.44 -11.84 -12.48
N LEU A 70 13.36 -11.92 -13.45
CA LEU A 70 13.51 -13.08 -14.32
C LEU A 70 13.99 -14.32 -13.57
N ALA A 71 14.94 -14.17 -12.63
CA ALA A 71 15.35 -15.26 -11.76
C ALA A 71 14.17 -15.79 -10.92
N TYR A 72 13.35 -14.88 -10.36
CA TYR A 72 12.12 -15.22 -9.64
C TYR A 72 11.12 -16.00 -10.51
N PHE A 73 10.85 -15.53 -11.73
CA PHE A 73 9.98 -16.25 -12.67
C PHE A 73 10.56 -17.62 -13.05
N GLY A 74 11.88 -17.74 -13.17
CA GLY A 74 12.61 -18.99 -13.42
C GLY A 74 12.22 -20.10 -12.45
N TYR A 75 12.12 -19.77 -11.17
CA TYR A 75 11.62 -20.71 -10.17
C TYR A 75 10.12 -20.95 -10.32
N LEU A 76 9.32 -19.89 -10.51
CA LEU A 76 7.86 -20.02 -10.56
C LEU A 76 7.31 -20.83 -11.73
N GLN A 77 8.04 -20.91 -12.84
CA GLN A 77 7.65 -21.75 -13.99
C GLN A 77 7.53 -23.22 -13.61
N ARG A 78 8.28 -23.64 -12.59
CA ARG A 78 8.31 -25.02 -12.09
C ARG A 78 7.31 -25.25 -10.96
N VAL A 79 6.57 -24.21 -10.53
CA VAL A 79 5.52 -24.32 -9.50
C VAL A 79 4.16 -24.59 -10.16
N SER A 80 3.54 -25.72 -9.81
CA SER A 80 2.12 -25.93 -10.05
C SER A 80 1.30 -25.45 -8.84
N VAL A 81 0.51 -24.40 -9.01
CA VAL A 81 -0.42 -23.88 -8.00
C VAL A 81 -1.78 -23.74 -8.64
N GLU A 82 -2.78 -24.44 -8.13
CA GLU A 82 -4.18 -24.19 -8.50
C GLU A 82 -4.83 -23.24 -7.51
N PRO A 83 -5.52 -22.17 -7.93
CA PRO A 83 -6.16 -21.25 -7.00
C PRO A 83 -7.37 -21.90 -6.31
N ASN A 84 -7.80 -21.36 -5.16
CA ASN A 84 -9.02 -21.80 -4.52
C ASN A 84 -10.25 -21.27 -5.30
N GLU A 85 -11.02 -22.16 -5.93
CA GLU A 85 -12.17 -21.77 -6.75
C GLU A 85 -13.25 -21.00 -5.98
N ILE A 86 -13.55 -21.42 -4.74
CA ILE A 86 -14.57 -20.77 -3.90
C ILE A 86 -14.15 -19.32 -3.64
N PHE A 87 -12.90 -19.13 -3.22
CA PHE A 87 -12.32 -17.80 -3.01
C PHE A 87 -12.35 -16.96 -4.29
N CYS A 88 -12.02 -17.54 -5.44
CA CYS A 88 -12.05 -16.83 -6.71
C CYS A 88 -13.47 -16.38 -7.07
N ARG A 89 -14.48 -17.22 -6.88
CA ARG A 89 -15.89 -16.85 -7.11
C ARG A 89 -16.35 -15.76 -6.16
N GLU A 90 -16.08 -15.91 -4.85
CA GLU A 90 -16.45 -14.92 -3.81
C GLU A 90 -15.85 -13.54 -4.06
N LYS A 91 -14.61 -13.49 -4.54
CA LYS A 91 -13.88 -12.23 -4.80
C LYS A 91 -14.03 -11.75 -6.25
N ALA A 92 -14.78 -12.46 -7.09
CA ALA A 92 -14.91 -12.23 -8.53
C ALA A 92 -13.53 -12.11 -9.22
N LEU A 93 -12.64 -13.06 -8.92
CA LEU A 93 -11.31 -13.19 -9.52
C LEU A 93 -11.39 -14.04 -10.77
N MET A 94 -10.59 -13.66 -11.75
CA MET A 94 -10.51 -14.37 -13.03
C MET A 94 -9.47 -15.48 -12.96
N THR A 95 -9.73 -16.59 -13.63
CA THR A 95 -8.79 -17.71 -13.70
C THR A 95 -8.39 -18.06 -15.13
N LYS A 96 -9.02 -17.45 -16.14
CA LYS A 96 -8.70 -17.66 -17.55
C LYS A 96 -7.34 -17.04 -17.91
N HIS A 97 -6.50 -17.80 -18.60
CA HIS A 97 -5.10 -17.46 -18.86
C HIS A 97 -4.56 -18.04 -20.18
N ASP A 98 -5.42 -18.14 -21.21
CA ASP A 98 -5.08 -18.82 -22.45
C ASP A 98 -4.04 -18.04 -23.29
N THR A 99 -4.02 -16.71 -23.14
CA THR A 99 -3.12 -15.81 -23.86
C THR A 99 -2.30 -14.93 -22.93
N LEU A 100 -1.19 -14.37 -23.44
CA LEU A 100 -0.41 -13.36 -22.72
C LEU A 100 -1.26 -12.16 -22.29
N ALA A 101 -2.20 -11.73 -23.15
CA ALA A 101 -3.12 -10.64 -22.84
C ALA A 101 -4.01 -11.00 -21.64
N ASP A 102 -4.50 -12.23 -21.56
CA ASP A 102 -5.27 -12.71 -20.42
C ASP A 102 -4.43 -12.66 -19.14
N VAL A 103 -3.17 -13.14 -19.17
CA VAL A 103 -2.30 -13.13 -17.98
C VAL A 103 -1.95 -11.72 -17.53
N ILE A 104 -1.65 -10.80 -18.46
CA ILE A 104 -1.44 -9.38 -18.14
C ILE A 104 -2.71 -8.79 -17.52
N PHE A 105 -3.88 -9.13 -18.06
CA PHE A 105 -5.16 -8.72 -17.51
C PHE A 105 -5.39 -9.26 -16.09
N LEU A 106 -4.98 -10.51 -15.80
CA LEU A 106 -5.01 -11.07 -14.44
C LEU A 106 -4.18 -10.24 -13.46
N MET A 107 -2.97 -9.80 -13.86
CA MET A 107 -2.15 -8.93 -13.00
C MET A 107 -2.85 -7.60 -12.73
N HIS A 108 -3.38 -6.95 -13.77
CA HIS A 108 -4.12 -5.70 -13.60
C HIS A 108 -5.40 -5.87 -12.76
N HIS A 109 -6.06 -7.03 -12.87
CA HIS A 109 -7.23 -7.36 -12.07
C HIS A 109 -6.88 -7.51 -10.59
N ILE A 110 -5.71 -8.10 -10.28
CA ILE A 110 -5.16 -8.15 -8.92
C ILE A 110 -4.98 -6.72 -8.38
N ASP A 111 -4.30 -5.85 -9.12
CA ASP A 111 -4.05 -4.45 -8.73
C ASP A 111 -5.37 -3.72 -8.41
N LYS A 112 -6.37 -3.84 -9.28
CA LYS A 112 -7.70 -3.22 -9.10
C LYS A 112 -8.49 -3.75 -7.91
N LYS A 113 -8.30 -5.01 -7.56
CA LYS A 113 -9.04 -5.66 -6.47
C LYS A 113 -8.29 -5.62 -5.15
N TRP A 114 -7.05 -5.11 -5.13
CA TRP A 114 -6.15 -5.22 -3.98
C TRP A 114 -6.77 -4.71 -2.67
N SER A 115 -7.43 -3.56 -2.71
CA SER A 115 -8.07 -2.95 -1.53
C SER A 115 -9.26 -3.74 -0.98
N ASN A 116 -9.79 -4.70 -1.74
CA ASN A 116 -10.94 -5.53 -1.36
C ASN A 116 -10.53 -6.83 -0.67
N PHE A 117 -9.24 -7.16 -0.68
CA PHE A 117 -8.72 -8.29 0.07
C PHE A 117 -8.64 -7.96 1.55
N LYS A 118 -8.84 -8.97 2.40
CA LYS A 118 -8.68 -8.86 3.85
C LYS A 118 -7.43 -9.62 4.26
N LEU A 119 -6.75 -9.16 5.30
CA LEU A 119 -5.59 -9.85 5.86
C LEU A 119 -5.91 -11.28 6.33
N THR A 120 -7.16 -11.56 6.71
CA THR A 120 -7.65 -12.92 7.00
C THR A 120 -7.54 -13.85 5.79
N ASP A 121 -7.60 -13.31 4.58
CA ASP A 121 -7.61 -14.06 3.33
C ASP A 121 -6.19 -14.29 2.78
N LEU A 122 -5.13 -13.92 3.53
CA LEU A 122 -3.73 -13.92 3.07
C LEU A 122 -3.33 -15.22 2.36
N TYR A 123 -3.66 -16.38 2.93
CA TYR A 123 -3.31 -17.67 2.34
C TYR A 123 -3.92 -17.83 0.94
N ASN A 124 -5.21 -17.52 0.77
CA ASN A 124 -5.90 -17.64 -0.51
C ASN A 124 -5.42 -16.58 -1.51
N VAL A 125 -5.16 -15.34 -1.05
CA VAL A 125 -4.59 -14.26 -1.85
C VAL A 125 -3.20 -14.66 -2.37
N GLN A 126 -2.33 -15.16 -1.49
CA GLN A 126 -0.99 -15.61 -1.84
C GLN A 126 -1.03 -16.76 -2.85
N LYS A 127 -1.93 -17.73 -2.66
CA LYS A 127 -2.12 -18.86 -3.56
C LYS A 127 -2.57 -18.39 -4.95
N TYR A 128 -3.51 -17.46 -5.03
CA TYR A 128 -3.96 -16.87 -6.29
C TYR A 128 -2.86 -16.05 -7.00
N ILE A 129 -2.10 -15.24 -6.25
CA ILE A 129 -0.97 -14.47 -6.82
C ILE A 129 0.12 -15.41 -7.35
N ASN A 130 0.46 -16.47 -6.62
CA ASN A 130 1.44 -17.44 -7.08
C ASN A 130 0.98 -18.17 -8.35
N PHE A 131 -0.32 -18.47 -8.46
CA PHE A 131 -0.91 -18.99 -9.70
C PHE A 131 -0.73 -17.99 -10.86
N VAL A 132 -1.11 -16.72 -10.70
CA VAL A 132 -0.94 -15.72 -11.77
C VAL A 132 0.54 -15.53 -12.13
N HIS A 133 1.42 -15.49 -11.13
CA HIS A 133 2.86 -15.34 -11.34
C HIS A 133 3.51 -16.59 -11.99
N SER A 134 3.00 -17.80 -11.76
CA SER A 134 3.47 -18.98 -12.49
C SER A 134 3.00 -18.95 -13.94
N LYS A 135 1.78 -18.50 -14.23
CA LYS A 135 1.33 -18.34 -15.63
C LYS A 135 2.13 -17.28 -16.39
N ILE A 136 2.48 -16.15 -15.77
CA ILE A 136 3.30 -15.14 -16.46
C ILE A 136 4.74 -15.60 -16.66
N SER A 137 5.27 -16.46 -15.79
CA SER A 137 6.65 -16.94 -15.89
C SER A 137 6.94 -17.66 -17.21
N PHE A 138 5.96 -18.40 -17.74
CA PHE A 138 6.03 -19.02 -19.06
C PHE A 138 6.33 -18.01 -20.16
N PHE A 139 5.72 -16.82 -20.12
CA PHE A 139 5.94 -15.77 -21.11
C PHE A 139 7.18 -14.93 -20.81
N ALA A 140 7.51 -14.71 -19.54
CA ALA A 140 8.67 -13.92 -19.12
C ALA A 140 9.99 -14.61 -19.43
N LEU A 141 10.05 -15.95 -19.33
CA LEU A 141 11.28 -16.73 -19.54
C LEU A 141 11.53 -17.10 -21.00
N ASN A 142 10.46 -17.17 -21.80
CA ASN A 142 10.56 -17.28 -23.26
C ASN A 142 10.80 -15.91 -23.93
N ALA A 143 11.34 -14.93 -23.20
CA ALA A 143 11.81 -13.67 -23.75
C ALA A 143 13.06 -13.87 -24.64
N ASP A 144 13.36 -12.92 -25.54
CA ASP A 144 14.53 -12.96 -26.44
C ASP A 144 15.84 -13.10 -25.62
N SER A 145 16.94 -13.43 -26.30
CA SER A 145 18.27 -13.62 -25.68
C SER A 145 18.61 -12.49 -24.70
N LEU A 146 19.09 -12.82 -23.49
CA LEU A 146 19.60 -11.84 -22.52
C LEU A 146 20.59 -10.85 -23.15
N LYS A 147 21.44 -11.30 -24.09
CA LYS A 147 22.41 -10.46 -24.81
C LYS A 147 21.76 -9.43 -25.75
N LYS A 148 20.47 -9.55 -26.01
CA LYS A 148 19.64 -8.68 -26.84
C LYS A 148 18.63 -7.89 -26.01
N MET A 149 18.63 -7.97 -24.68
CA MET A 149 17.77 -7.14 -23.84
C MET A 149 18.29 -5.70 -23.83
N ASN A 150 17.96 -4.95 -24.87
CA ASN A 150 18.11 -3.51 -24.92
C ASN A 150 16.71 -2.90 -24.67
N ARG A 151 16.65 -1.76 -23.99
CA ARG A 151 15.43 -0.97 -23.74
C ARG A 151 14.62 -0.66 -25.00
N TRP A 152 15.27 -0.72 -26.18
CA TRP A 152 14.68 -0.47 -27.50
C TRP A 152 14.11 -1.69 -28.23
N ASN A 153 14.33 -2.92 -27.75
CA ASN A 153 13.91 -4.11 -28.50
C ASN A 153 12.42 -4.44 -28.32
N LEU A 154 11.68 -4.26 -29.41
CA LEU A 154 10.28 -4.63 -29.59
C LEU A 154 10.09 -6.16 -29.63
N ILE A 155 8.86 -6.58 -29.30
CA ILE A 155 8.35 -7.95 -29.33
C ILE A 155 8.80 -8.66 -30.61
N LYS A 156 9.47 -9.81 -30.48
CA LYS A 156 9.75 -10.72 -31.62
C LYS A 156 8.83 -11.93 -31.56
N SER A 157 8.21 -12.25 -32.69
CA SER A 157 7.55 -13.55 -32.90
C SER A 157 8.64 -14.63 -32.94
N LEU A 158 8.49 -15.68 -32.12
CA LEU A 158 9.36 -16.87 -32.16
C LEU A 158 8.79 -17.93 -33.12
N ASN A 159 7.45 -17.98 -33.27
CA ASN A 159 6.70 -18.76 -34.27
C ASN A 159 5.23 -18.26 -34.34
N ASP A 160 4.41 -18.91 -35.17
CA ASP A 160 2.97 -18.59 -35.38
C ASP A 160 2.10 -18.62 -34.11
N ARG A 161 2.61 -19.14 -32.99
CA ARG A 161 1.86 -19.33 -31.73
C ARG A 161 2.47 -18.63 -30.50
N TYR A 162 3.70 -18.10 -30.57
CA TYR A 162 4.37 -17.51 -29.41
C TYR A 162 5.06 -16.16 -29.71
N PHE A 163 4.82 -15.19 -28.82
CA PHE A 163 5.46 -13.87 -28.79
C PHE A 163 6.42 -13.78 -27.60
N THR A 164 7.62 -13.23 -27.81
CA THR A 164 8.53 -12.86 -26.71
C THR A 164 8.09 -11.54 -26.07
N LEU A 165 8.13 -11.45 -24.73
CA LEU A 165 7.98 -10.15 -24.08
C LEU A 165 9.17 -9.25 -24.43
N SER A 166 8.89 -8.02 -24.89
CA SER A 166 9.91 -6.97 -25.01
C SER A 166 10.49 -6.62 -23.65
N THR A 167 11.65 -5.96 -23.61
CA THR A 167 12.25 -5.45 -22.36
C THR A 167 11.25 -4.59 -21.56
N ASN A 168 10.44 -3.78 -22.24
CA ASN A 168 9.36 -3.01 -21.62
C ASN A 168 8.27 -3.91 -21.04
N GLY A 169 7.87 -4.96 -21.77
CA GLY A 169 6.92 -5.96 -21.28
C GLY A 169 7.42 -6.70 -20.04
N ILE A 170 8.72 -7.07 -20.01
CA ILE A 170 9.35 -7.69 -18.85
C ILE A 170 9.34 -6.72 -17.66
N MET A 171 9.76 -5.47 -17.87
CA MET A 171 9.74 -4.47 -16.80
C MET A 171 8.32 -4.27 -16.24
N TYR A 172 7.32 -4.19 -17.11
CA TYR A 172 5.92 -4.06 -16.72
C TYR A 172 5.48 -5.17 -15.77
N VAL A 173 5.77 -6.44 -16.10
CA VAL A 173 5.38 -7.59 -15.27
C VAL A 173 6.22 -7.68 -14.00
N VAL A 174 7.50 -7.34 -14.05
CA VAL A 174 8.39 -7.34 -12.87
C VAL A 174 7.97 -6.26 -11.87
N CYS A 175 7.63 -5.04 -12.31
CA CYS A 175 7.13 -3.98 -11.43
C CYS A 175 5.92 -4.44 -10.62
N ARG A 176 4.94 -5.06 -11.28
CA ARG A 176 3.73 -5.57 -10.61
C ARG A 176 4.02 -6.76 -9.73
N ALA A 177 4.79 -7.74 -10.20
CA ALA A 177 5.16 -8.89 -9.41
C ALA A 177 5.91 -8.47 -8.13
N ALA A 178 6.83 -7.52 -8.22
CA ALA A 178 7.54 -6.98 -7.06
C ALA A 178 6.58 -6.31 -6.06
N TYR A 179 5.61 -5.53 -6.54
CA TYR A 179 4.62 -4.88 -5.69
C TYR A 179 3.65 -5.87 -5.04
N HIS A 180 3.16 -6.86 -5.79
CA HIS A 180 2.37 -7.96 -5.24
C HIS A 180 3.16 -8.69 -4.14
N GLN A 181 4.43 -9.01 -4.38
CA GLN A 181 5.28 -9.65 -3.37
C GLN A 181 5.51 -8.73 -2.17
N ARG A 182 5.74 -7.42 -2.37
CA ARG A 182 5.85 -6.43 -1.28
C ARG A 182 4.62 -6.44 -0.39
N ASN A 183 3.44 -6.34 -0.99
CA ASN A 183 2.19 -6.33 -0.25
C ASN A 183 1.91 -7.67 0.45
N LEU A 184 2.29 -8.80 -0.15
CA LEU A 184 2.24 -10.10 0.54
C LEU A 184 3.18 -10.14 1.74
N GLN A 185 4.38 -9.58 1.66
CA GLN A 185 5.29 -9.50 2.81
C GLN A 185 4.74 -8.59 3.91
N VAL A 186 4.14 -7.45 3.55
CA VAL A 186 3.43 -6.57 4.50
C VAL A 186 2.36 -7.36 5.25
N ALA A 187 1.54 -8.12 4.53
CA ALA A 187 0.49 -8.92 5.17
C ALA A 187 1.05 -10.05 6.04
N LYS A 188 2.14 -10.71 5.65
CA LYS A 188 2.78 -11.75 6.47
C LYS A 188 3.24 -11.22 7.82
N VAL A 189 3.76 -9.99 7.88
CA VAL A 189 4.21 -9.40 9.14
C VAL A 189 3.07 -8.79 9.95
N MET A 190 1.95 -8.42 9.30
CA MET A 190 0.79 -7.78 9.93
C MET A 190 -0.29 -8.76 10.39
N GLN A 191 -0.57 -9.81 9.62
CA GLN A 191 -1.64 -10.78 9.90
C GLN A 191 -1.52 -11.42 11.29
N PRO A 192 -0.34 -11.82 11.80
CA PRO A 192 -0.23 -12.42 13.14
C PRO A 192 -0.68 -11.50 14.28
N MET A 193 -0.69 -10.19 14.06
CA MET A 193 -1.11 -9.18 15.04
C MET A 193 -2.61 -8.87 14.96
N LEU A 194 -3.30 -9.35 13.92
CA LEU A 194 -4.68 -8.98 13.60
C LEU A 194 -5.65 -9.34 14.74
N GLN A 195 -6.43 -8.37 15.16
CA GLN A 195 -7.50 -8.51 16.15
C GLN A 195 -8.87 -8.36 15.51
N SER A 196 -9.92 -8.61 16.30
CA SER A 196 -11.29 -8.29 15.92
C SER A 196 -11.46 -6.77 15.73
N ARG A 197 -12.42 -6.41 14.88
CA ARG A 197 -12.77 -5.01 14.64
C ARG A 197 -13.26 -4.38 15.95
N PRO A 198 -12.77 -3.17 16.31
CA PRO A 198 -13.25 -2.48 17.50
C PRO A 198 -14.71 -2.06 17.31
N THR A 199 -15.48 -2.07 18.40
CA THR A 199 -16.83 -1.53 18.43
C THR A 199 -16.74 -0.02 18.57
N LEU A 200 -17.20 0.71 17.55
CA LEU A 200 -17.23 2.17 17.54
C LEU A 200 -18.67 2.64 17.49
N GLU A 201 -19.01 3.62 18.31
CA GLU A 201 -20.33 4.21 18.30
C GLU A 201 -20.43 5.22 17.15
N GLU A 202 -21.52 5.18 16.38
CA GLU A 202 -21.73 6.10 15.24
C GLU A 202 -21.71 7.58 15.68
N ARG A 203 -22.12 7.85 16.93
CA ARG A 203 -22.08 9.19 17.52
C ARG A 203 -20.65 9.76 17.56
N ASP A 204 -19.64 8.93 17.85
CA ASP A 204 -18.25 9.39 17.97
C ASP A 204 -17.70 9.80 16.62
N VAL A 205 -18.05 9.04 15.57
CA VAL A 205 -17.71 9.39 14.19
C VAL A 205 -18.40 10.69 13.78
N LYS A 206 -19.68 10.88 14.14
CA LYS A 206 -20.40 12.12 13.87
C LYS A 206 -19.78 13.32 14.61
N ASN A 207 -19.39 13.13 15.87
CA ASN A 207 -18.71 14.15 16.67
C ASN A 207 -17.36 14.54 16.05
N LEU A 208 -16.60 13.57 15.52
CA LEU A 208 -15.37 13.86 14.77
C LEU A 208 -15.63 14.78 13.57
N TYR A 209 -16.68 14.51 12.78
CA TYR A 209 -17.03 15.37 11.65
C TYR A 209 -17.51 16.75 12.08
N ASN A 210 -18.27 16.85 13.17
CA ASN A 210 -18.68 18.15 13.73
C ASN A 210 -17.47 18.97 14.16
N TRP A 211 -16.55 18.36 14.91
CA TRP A 211 -15.27 18.99 15.27
C TRP A 211 -14.50 19.45 14.02
N ALA A 212 -14.44 18.62 12.98
CA ALA A 212 -13.73 18.96 11.75
C ALA A 212 -14.37 20.14 11.00
N LYS A 213 -15.70 20.27 11.02
CA LYS A 213 -16.42 21.41 10.44
C LYS A 213 -16.13 22.73 11.17
N GLU A 214 -15.92 22.67 12.49
CA GLU A 214 -15.53 23.84 13.30
C GLU A 214 -14.09 24.31 12.99
N GLN A 215 -13.29 23.50 12.31
CA GLN A 215 -11.91 23.86 11.90
C GLN A 215 -11.87 24.58 10.54
N ASP A 216 -12.87 25.39 10.23
CA ASP A 216 -13.09 26.04 8.93
C ASP A 216 -11.93 26.94 8.48
N THR A 217 -11.26 27.58 9.43
CA THR A 217 -10.12 28.50 9.19
C THR A 217 -9.02 27.86 8.36
N TYR A 218 -8.69 26.57 8.58
CA TYR A 218 -7.67 25.88 7.77
C TYR A 218 -8.06 25.77 6.29
N PHE A 219 -9.36 25.60 6.00
CA PHE A 219 -9.86 25.48 4.63
C PHE A 219 -9.77 26.80 3.85
N SER A 220 -9.55 27.94 4.50
CA SER A 220 -9.24 29.18 3.78
C SER A 220 -7.78 29.24 3.27
N ILE A 221 -6.89 28.40 3.80
CA ILE A 221 -5.45 28.48 3.54
C ILE A 221 -5.09 27.69 2.27
N ARG A 222 -4.57 28.37 1.25
CA ARG A 222 -4.15 27.71 -0.02
C ARG A 222 -3.17 26.57 0.19
N LYS A 223 -2.18 26.72 1.08
CA LYS A 223 -1.19 25.68 1.39
C LYS A 223 -1.83 24.42 2.00
N PHE A 224 -2.87 24.59 2.81
CA PHE A 224 -3.65 23.48 3.36
C PHE A 224 -4.39 22.74 2.23
N ARG A 225 -5.03 23.47 1.32
CA ARG A 225 -5.71 22.87 0.16
C ARG A 225 -4.77 22.10 -0.77
N MET A 226 -3.60 22.65 -1.05
CA MET A 226 -2.55 21.93 -1.79
C MET A 226 -2.09 20.65 -1.09
N ARG A 227 -2.09 20.63 0.25
CA ARG A 227 -1.78 19.42 1.02
C ARG A 227 -2.87 18.36 0.88
N MET A 228 -4.15 18.74 0.94
CA MET A 228 -5.27 17.81 0.68
C MET A 228 -5.11 17.13 -0.69
N ILE A 229 -4.82 17.93 -1.72
CA ILE A 229 -4.58 17.47 -3.10
C ILE A 229 -3.41 16.47 -3.15
N ASN A 230 -2.27 16.82 -2.52
CA ASN A 230 -1.10 15.94 -2.52
C ASN A 230 -1.39 14.60 -1.82
N ILE A 231 -2.11 14.60 -0.69
CA ILE A 231 -2.52 13.37 0.00
C ILE A 231 -3.46 12.55 -0.89
N LEU A 232 -4.46 13.20 -1.51
CA LEU A 232 -5.40 12.51 -2.39
C LEU A 232 -4.69 11.77 -3.52
N TRP A 233 -3.65 12.36 -4.12
CA TRP A 233 -2.88 11.71 -5.18
C TRP A 233 -2.16 10.45 -4.74
N THR A 234 -1.81 10.33 -3.46
CA THR A 234 -1.25 9.07 -2.94
C THR A 234 -2.28 7.93 -2.95
N PHE A 235 -3.57 8.22 -2.94
CA PHE A 235 -4.62 7.20 -3.03
C PHE A 235 -4.92 6.76 -4.46
N PHE A 236 -4.68 7.63 -5.44
CA PHE A 236 -4.80 7.31 -6.87
C PHE A 236 -3.50 6.78 -7.50
N ASN A 237 -2.43 6.70 -6.71
CA ASN A 237 -1.15 6.23 -7.21
C ASN A 237 -1.19 4.71 -7.47
N ASP A 238 -0.98 4.33 -8.72
CA ASP A 238 -0.57 2.98 -9.13
C ASP A 238 0.97 2.94 -9.18
N GLU A 239 1.56 2.54 -8.07
CA GLU A 239 3.02 2.49 -7.91
C GLU A 239 3.71 1.57 -8.92
N PRO A 240 3.21 0.34 -9.21
CA PRO A 240 3.72 -0.48 -10.31
C PRO A 240 3.78 0.26 -11.66
N SER A 241 2.69 0.95 -12.03
CA SER A 241 2.66 1.71 -13.29
C SER A 241 3.58 2.92 -13.26
N ARG A 242 3.67 3.64 -12.13
CA ARG A 242 4.65 4.73 -11.97
C ARG A 242 6.07 4.22 -12.16
N CYS A 243 6.42 3.08 -11.57
CA CYS A 243 7.73 2.45 -11.74
C CYS A 243 8.03 2.13 -13.20
N TYR A 244 7.06 1.55 -13.89
CA TYR A 244 7.17 1.22 -15.31
C TYR A 244 7.32 2.48 -16.19
N TYR A 245 6.50 3.52 -16.00
CA TYR A 245 6.59 4.76 -16.78
C TYR A 245 7.88 5.53 -16.52
N THR A 246 8.37 5.53 -15.28
CA THR A 246 9.69 6.07 -14.93
C THR A 246 10.76 5.36 -15.75
N TYR A 247 10.69 4.03 -15.85
CA TYR A 247 11.62 3.24 -16.66
C TYR A 247 11.50 3.54 -18.16
N ILE A 248 10.29 3.58 -18.73
CA ILE A 248 10.12 3.85 -20.18
C ILE A 248 10.60 5.24 -20.56
N ARG A 249 10.42 6.23 -19.69
CA ARG A 249 10.73 7.64 -19.97
C ARG A 249 12.03 8.12 -19.32
N SER A 250 12.96 7.23 -19.01
CA SER A 250 14.30 7.59 -18.51
C SER A 250 14.28 8.47 -17.24
N GLY A 251 13.25 8.36 -16.40
CA GLY A 251 13.11 9.20 -15.20
C GLY A 251 12.18 10.40 -15.32
N GLU A 252 11.56 10.68 -16.47
CA GLU A 252 10.70 11.87 -16.68
C GLU A 252 9.39 11.88 -15.87
N VAL A 253 8.96 10.75 -15.29
CA VAL A 253 7.75 10.67 -14.44
C VAL A 253 8.16 10.32 -13.00
N PRO A 254 8.92 11.18 -12.30
CA PRO A 254 9.46 10.81 -10.99
C PRO A 254 8.41 10.97 -9.88
N THR A 255 7.40 11.82 -10.07
CA THR A 255 6.45 12.18 -9.00
C THR A 255 5.13 11.43 -9.12
N ILE A 256 4.45 11.25 -7.98
CA ILE A 256 3.09 10.70 -7.90
C ILE A 256 2.12 11.55 -8.73
N LEU A 257 2.24 12.89 -8.65
CA LEU A 257 1.38 13.80 -9.42
C LEU A 257 1.55 13.58 -10.92
N SER A 258 2.79 13.53 -11.41
CA SER A 258 3.08 13.29 -12.84
C SER A 258 2.47 11.99 -13.33
N HIS A 259 2.53 10.93 -12.50
CA HIS A 259 1.91 9.65 -12.80
C HIS A 259 0.38 9.74 -12.85
N VAL A 260 -0.25 10.32 -11.83
CA VAL A 260 -1.72 10.51 -11.81
C VAL A 260 -2.18 11.32 -13.03
N THR A 261 -1.44 12.37 -13.41
CA THR A 261 -1.76 13.17 -14.61
C THR A 261 -1.61 12.43 -15.93
N ALA A 262 -0.77 11.40 -15.98
CA ALA A 262 -0.64 10.54 -17.16
C ALA A 262 -1.71 9.44 -17.21
N SER A 263 -2.20 9.00 -16.04
CA SER A 263 -3.09 7.84 -15.92
C SER A 263 -4.58 8.18 -15.95
N TYR A 264 -4.96 9.44 -15.70
CA TYR A 264 -6.36 9.88 -15.63
C TYR A 264 -6.66 11.03 -16.61
N PRO A 265 -7.90 11.15 -17.11
CA PRO A 265 -8.28 12.24 -18.01
C PRO A 265 -8.04 13.63 -17.39
N SER A 266 -7.45 14.55 -18.15
CA SER A 266 -7.09 15.90 -17.69
C SER A 266 -8.29 16.68 -17.14
N GLN A 267 -9.46 16.55 -17.78
CA GLN A 267 -10.70 17.19 -17.31
C GLN A 267 -11.12 16.68 -15.93
N TRP A 268 -11.01 15.36 -15.69
CA TRP A 268 -11.36 14.77 -14.41
C TRP A 268 -10.43 15.27 -13.29
N ILE A 269 -9.12 15.34 -13.56
CA ILE A 269 -8.12 15.87 -12.63
C ILE A 269 -8.39 17.35 -12.33
N SER A 270 -8.66 18.14 -13.37
CA SER A 270 -8.94 19.57 -13.23
C SER A 270 -10.20 19.82 -12.40
N SER A 271 -11.27 19.03 -12.63
CA SER A 271 -12.50 19.10 -11.84
C SER A 271 -12.25 18.78 -10.37
N ILE A 272 -11.62 17.65 -10.04
CA ILE A 272 -11.42 17.28 -8.62
C ILE A 272 -10.44 18.23 -7.90
N GLN A 273 -9.45 18.79 -8.61
CA GLN A 273 -8.60 19.85 -8.07
C GLN A 273 -9.40 21.12 -7.79
N HIS A 274 -10.28 21.53 -8.72
CA HIS A 274 -11.15 22.68 -8.54
C HIS A 274 -12.06 22.49 -7.31
N GLU A 275 -12.67 21.31 -7.16
CA GLU A 275 -13.48 20.96 -5.98
C GLU A 275 -12.64 21.13 -4.69
N LEU A 276 -11.45 20.51 -4.61
CA LEU A 276 -10.56 20.64 -3.45
C LEU A 276 -10.06 22.06 -3.18
N LEU A 277 -9.90 22.88 -4.22
CA LEU A 277 -9.39 24.25 -4.10
C LEU A 277 -10.47 25.26 -3.68
N TYR A 278 -11.73 25.04 -4.05
CA TYR A 278 -12.76 26.08 -3.94
C TYR A 278 -14.00 25.68 -3.16
N HIS A 279 -14.28 24.40 -2.95
CA HIS A 279 -15.43 23.97 -2.15
C HIS A 279 -15.28 24.35 -0.67
N LYS A 280 -16.42 24.49 0.01
CA LYS A 280 -16.50 24.80 1.44
C LYS A 280 -16.15 23.57 2.28
N ALA A 281 -15.78 23.79 3.55
CA ALA A 281 -15.38 22.70 4.45
C ALA A 281 -16.44 21.58 4.57
N PRO A 282 -17.76 21.86 4.74
CA PRO A 282 -18.77 20.81 4.82
C PRO A 282 -18.85 19.96 3.54
N GLU A 283 -18.77 20.59 2.37
CA GLU A 283 -18.84 19.93 1.06
C GLU A 283 -17.65 18.98 0.84
N LEU A 284 -16.48 19.32 1.40
CA LEU A 284 -15.27 18.49 1.32
C LEU A 284 -15.29 17.34 2.33
N LEU A 285 -15.78 17.58 3.55
CA LEU A 285 -15.89 16.58 4.61
C LEU A 285 -16.97 15.53 4.29
N GLU A 286 -18.04 15.94 3.63
CA GLU A 286 -19.16 15.07 3.22
C GLU A 286 -19.10 14.68 1.74
N HIS A 287 -17.93 14.84 1.12
CA HIS A 287 -17.75 14.64 -0.31
C HIS A 287 -18.13 13.21 -0.75
N ARG A 288 -18.82 13.07 -1.88
CA ARG A 288 -19.26 11.76 -2.41
C ARG A 288 -18.16 10.72 -2.58
N ASN A 289 -16.93 11.17 -2.87
CA ASN A 289 -15.77 10.30 -3.00
C ASN A 289 -15.13 10.09 -1.62
N PRO A 290 -15.13 8.87 -1.07
CA PRO A 290 -14.57 8.60 0.24
C PRO A 290 -13.07 8.90 0.34
N LEU A 291 -12.30 8.77 -0.75
CA LEU A 291 -10.86 9.10 -0.75
C LEU A 291 -10.61 10.61 -0.54
N VAL A 292 -11.53 11.45 -1.01
CA VAL A 292 -11.48 12.90 -0.74
C VAL A 292 -11.69 13.15 0.74
N GLN A 293 -12.69 12.51 1.36
CA GLN A 293 -12.94 12.64 2.80
C GLN A 293 -11.71 12.22 3.63
N ASP A 294 -11.10 11.07 3.30
CA ASP A 294 -9.90 10.60 4.01
C ASP A 294 -8.74 11.60 3.85
N ALA A 295 -8.51 12.12 2.64
CA ALA A 295 -7.44 13.07 2.37
C ALA A 295 -7.64 14.39 3.12
N VAL A 296 -8.88 14.88 3.18
CA VAL A 296 -9.27 16.08 3.93
C VAL A 296 -9.01 15.89 5.42
N LEU A 297 -9.45 14.77 6.00
CA LEU A 297 -9.25 14.50 7.43
C LEU A 297 -7.77 14.34 7.77
N ILE A 298 -6.98 13.61 6.99
CA ILE A 298 -5.53 13.47 7.21
C ILE A 298 -4.84 14.84 7.16
N ALA A 299 -5.17 15.66 6.15
CA ALA A 299 -4.61 17.00 6.04
C ALA A 299 -4.97 17.86 7.25
N LEU A 300 -6.23 17.77 7.71
CA LEU A 300 -6.75 18.50 8.85
C LEU A 300 -6.01 18.13 10.13
N PHE A 301 -5.83 16.84 10.40
CA PHE A 301 -5.07 16.37 11.55
C PHE A 301 -3.61 16.82 11.50
N GLU A 302 -2.97 16.72 10.34
CA GLU A 302 -1.61 17.23 10.16
C GLU A 302 -1.51 18.73 10.47
N ALA A 303 -2.46 19.55 9.99
CA ALA A 303 -2.47 20.98 10.24
C ALA A 303 -2.77 21.33 11.70
N HIS A 304 -3.78 20.68 12.29
CA HIS A 304 -4.18 20.85 13.68
C HIS A 304 -3.02 20.53 14.63
N PHE A 305 -2.41 19.36 14.47
CA PHE A 305 -1.32 18.94 15.36
C PHE A 305 -0.04 19.75 15.15
N LYS A 306 0.23 20.19 13.92
CA LYS A 306 1.36 21.08 13.68
C LYS A 306 1.16 22.44 14.36
N THR A 307 -0.06 22.95 14.39
CA THR A 307 -0.39 24.27 14.95
C THR A 307 -0.46 24.23 16.48
N HIS A 308 -1.18 23.27 17.04
CA HIS A 308 -1.45 23.22 18.48
C HIS A 308 -0.39 22.47 19.30
N TYR A 309 0.34 21.55 18.69
CA TYR A 309 1.30 20.68 19.39
C TYR A 309 2.71 20.70 18.79
N ASN A 310 2.95 21.53 17.75
CA ASN A 310 4.19 21.57 16.98
C ASN A 310 4.67 20.18 16.47
N LEU A 311 3.72 19.28 16.21
CA LEU A 311 4.00 17.90 15.82
C LEU A 311 3.68 17.66 14.34
N ALA A 312 4.61 17.04 13.62
CA ALA A 312 4.34 16.50 12.28
C ALA A 312 3.58 15.16 12.40
N TRP A 313 2.28 15.23 12.65
CA TRP A 313 1.45 14.08 13.07
C TRP A 313 1.57 12.87 12.15
N SER A 314 1.44 13.05 10.84
CA SER A 314 1.52 11.96 9.85
C SER A 314 2.87 11.23 9.86
N ARG A 315 3.97 11.91 10.24
CA ARG A 315 5.30 11.29 10.33
C ARG A 315 5.44 10.37 11.53
N TYR A 316 4.72 10.65 12.63
CA TYR A 316 4.93 9.97 13.91
C TYR A 316 3.74 9.14 14.38
N CYS A 317 2.55 9.35 13.82
CA CYS A 317 1.31 8.69 14.23
C CYS A 317 0.64 7.91 13.08
N MET A 318 1.18 8.00 11.87
CA MET A 318 0.66 7.31 10.69
C MET A 318 1.80 6.65 9.91
N CYS A 319 1.51 5.51 9.28
CA CYS A 319 2.45 4.82 8.40
C CYS A 319 1.71 4.23 7.20
N MET A 320 2.18 4.58 6.00
CA MET A 320 1.60 4.12 4.73
C MET A 320 2.21 2.78 4.33
N GLU A 321 1.46 2.00 3.55
CA GLU A 321 1.82 0.63 3.12
C GLU A 321 3.25 0.55 2.54
N ASP A 322 3.65 1.57 1.77
CA ASP A 322 4.95 1.65 1.13
C ASP A 322 6.11 1.75 2.10
N THR A 323 5.90 2.11 3.36
CA THR A 323 6.99 2.29 4.34
C THR A 323 7.02 1.18 5.40
N ILE A 324 5.96 0.37 5.49
CA ILE A 324 5.77 -0.57 6.59
C ILE A 324 6.94 -1.53 6.77
N LEU A 325 7.42 -2.15 5.68
CA LEU A 325 8.51 -3.14 5.76
C LEU A 325 9.83 -2.53 6.24
N GLU A 326 10.07 -1.26 5.91
CA GLU A 326 11.31 -0.55 6.27
C GLU A 326 11.33 -0.12 7.73
N VAL A 327 10.15 0.17 8.29
CA VAL A 327 10.01 0.62 9.69
C VAL A 327 9.41 -0.42 10.61
N TYR A 328 9.20 -1.66 10.15
CA TYR A 328 8.49 -2.70 10.90
C TYR A 328 9.05 -2.91 12.31
N GLU A 329 10.38 -3.07 12.44
CA GLU A 329 11.03 -3.22 13.74
C GLU A 329 10.75 -2.03 14.68
N LYS A 330 10.71 -0.81 14.14
CA LYS A 330 10.37 0.40 14.91
C LYS A 330 8.90 0.42 15.29
N LEU A 331 7.99 -0.05 14.42
CA LEU A 331 6.56 -0.16 14.70
C LEU A 331 6.28 -1.08 15.90
N LEU A 332 7.06 -2.14 16.07
CA LEU A 332 6.92 -3.07 17.20
C LEU A 332 7.30 -2.47 18.56
N THR A 333 8.02 -1.35 18.57
CA THR A 333 8.51 -0.69 19.80
C THR A 333 7.78 0.62 20.11
N VAL A 334 6.79 1.03 19.31
CA VAL A 334 6.10 2.31 19.50
C VAL A 334 5.24 2.27 20.77
N GLU A 335 5.37 3.30 21.63
CA GLU A 335 4.65 3.40 22.91
C GLU A 335 3.27 4.08 22.81
N HIS A 336 2.85 4.51 21.62
CA HIS A 336 1.57 5.17 21.35
C HIS A 336 0.85 4.47 20.18
N PRO A 337 -0.49 4.58 20.08
CA PRO A 337 -1.22 3.99 18.98
C PRO A 337 -0.78 4.60 17.64
N MET A 338 -0.71 3.78 16.59
CA MET A 338 -0.27 4.16 15.24
C MET A 338 -1.35 3.80 14.23
N ILE A 339 -1.69 4.71 13.32
CA ILE A 339 -2.58 4.40 12.20
C ILE A 339 -1.77 3.86 11.03
N LEU A 340 -2.09 2.65 10.59
CA LEU A 340 -1.44 2.01 9.43
C LEU A 340 -2.40 1.95 8.26
N LYS A 341 -1.92 2.23 7.04
CA LYS A 341 -2.63 1.86 5.81
C LYS A 341 -2.05 0.54 5.31
N VAL A 342 -2.86 -0.51 5.27
CA VAL A 342 -2.45 -1.85 4.80
C VAL A 342 -3.47 -2.33 3.78
N TRP A 343 -3.02 -2.70 2.58
CA TRP A 343 -3.89 -3.21 1.50
C TRP A 343 -5.09 -2.29 1.26
N GLY A 344 -4.85 -0.99 1.13
CA GLY A 344 -5.91 0.00 0.88
C GLY A 344 -6.90 0.23 2.03
N GLN A 345 -6.75 -0.45 3.18
CA GLN A 345 -7.60 -0.28 4.37
C GLN A 345 -6.80 0.34 5.52
N PHE A 346 -7.51 0.91 6.49
CA PHE A 346 -6.89 1.51 7.67
C PHE A 346 -6.87 0.51 8.85
N TYR A 347 -5.86 0.63 9.68
CA TYR A 347 -5.73 -0.16 10.89
C TYR A 347 -5.16 0.72 11.99
N VAL A 348 -5.42 0.36 13.24
CA VAL A 348 -4.73 0.96 14.38
C VAL A 348 -3.86 -0.11 15.03
N LEU A 349 -2.54 0.12 15.06
CA LEU A 349 -1.57 -0.69 15.77
C LEU A 349 -1.41 -0.14 17.19
N TRP A 350 -1.63 -0.98 18.19
CA TRP A 350 -1.43 -0.67 19.60
C TRP A 350 -0.97 -1.90 20.36
N ASN A 351 0.09 -1.80 21.16
CA ASN A 351 0.62 -2.93 21.94
C ASN A 351 0.82 -4.22 21.13
N LYS A 352 1.41 -4.12 19.92
CA LYS A 352 1.62 -5.24 18.97
C LYS A 352 0.32 -5.94 18.52
N GLN A 353 -0.82 -5.28 18.68
CA GLN A 353 -2.13 -5.71 18.21
C GLN A 353 -2.61 -4.77 17.11
N LEU A 354 -3.19 -5.35 16.05
CA LEU A 354 -3.61 -4.63 14.86
C LEU A 354 -5.12 -4.69 14.70
N PHE A 355 -5.78 -3.56 14.87
CA PHE A 355 -7.24 -3.45 14.87
C PHE A 355 -7.74 -2.93 13.51
N PRO A 356 -8.61 -3.66 12.79
CA PRO A 356 -9.08 -3.24 11.47
C PRO A 356 -10.09 -2.09 11.55
N CYS A 357 -9.87 -1.04 10.76
CA CYS A 357 -10.76 0.10 10.59
C CYS A 357 -11.07 0.28 9.10
N LYS A 358 -12.35 0.33 8.70
CA LYS A 358 -12.67 0.37 7.26
C LYS A 358 -12.22 1.69 6.61
N ARG A 359 -12.19 2.77 7.39
CA ARG A 359 -12.05 4.15 6.92
C ARG A 359 -11.18 4.96 7.87
N PHE A 360 -10.61 6.06 7.40
CA PHE A 360 -9.71 6.87 8.22
C PHE A 360 -10.43 7.48 9.43
N GLN A 361 -11.69 7.92 9.28
CA GLN A 361 -12.46 8.45 10.42
C GLN A 361 -12.63 7.44 11.55
N GLU A 362 -12.84 6.16 11.23
CA GLU A 362 -12.96 5.09 12.23
C GLU A 362 -11.63 4.86 12.94
N ALA A 363 -10.53 4.85 12.18
CA ALA A 363 -9.19 4.72 12.72
C ALA A 363 -8.84 5.88 13.66
N MET A 364 -9.22 7.12 13.31
CA MET A 364 -9.01 8.29 14.16
C MET A 364 -9.82 8.25 15.45
N VAL A 365 -11.10 7.88 15.39
CA VAL A 365 -11.94 7.72 16.58
C VAL A 365 -11.34 6.68 17.51
N TYR A 366 -10.98 5.51 16.99
CA TYR A 366 -10.39 4.45 17.80
C TYR A 366 -9.01 4.85 18.36
N TRP A 367 -8.20 5.56 17.57
CA TRP A 367 -6.92 6.11 18.01
C TRP A 367 -7.09 7.07 19.20
N PHE A 368 -8.11 7.94 19.16
CA PHE A 368 -8.45 8.80 20.30
C PHE A 368 -8.94 8.04 21.52
N GLN A 369 -9.77 6.99 21.34
CA GLN A 369 -10.22 6.14 22.44
C GLN A 369 -9.02 5.49 23.14
N LEU A 370 -8.08 4.90 22.38
CA LEU A 370 -6.87 4.30 22.95
C LEU A 370 -6.00 5.31 23.70
N LEU A 371 -5.84 6.53 23.18
CA LEU A 371 -5.12 7.57 23.90
C LEU A 371 -5.81 7.98 25.20
N ARG A 372 -7.13 8.15 25.18
CA ARG A 372 -7.90 8.50 26.37
C ARG A 372 -7.78 7.42 27.44
N ASP A 373 -8.07 6.18 27.05
CA ASP A 373 -8.29 5.07 27.97
C ASP A 373 -6.97 4.49 28.49
N HIS A 374 -5.89 4.52 27.69
CA HIS A 374 -4.61 3.91 28.07
C HIS A 374 -3.45 4.89 28.25
N ARG A 375 -3.60 6.15 27.82
CA ARG A 375 -2.52 7.14 27.86
C ARG A 375 -2.92 8.47 28.48
N GLN A 376 -4.06 8.53 29.19
CA GLN A 376 -4.57 9.76 29.81
C GLN A 376 -4.57 10.92 28.81
N SER A 377 -5.00 10.65 27.57
CA SER A 377 -5.03 11.61 26.47
C SER A 377 -3.68 12.24 26.12
N THR A 378 -2.56 11.59 26.45
CA THR A 378 -1.21 12.12 26.27
C THR A 378 -0.41 11.35 25.22
N LEU A 379 0.15 12.07 24.25
CA LEU A 379 1.03 11.56 23.22
C LEU A 379 2.51 11.83 23.59
N PHE A 380 3.42 10.88 23.32
CA PHE A 380 4.85 10.96 23.69
C PHE A 380 5.15 11.31 25.17
N LYS A 381 4.20 11.06 26.08
CA LYS A 381 4.25 11.41 27.52
C LYS A 381 4.18 12.91 27.83
N ASN A 382 4.25 13.82 26.86
CA ASN A 382 4.32 15.26 27.10
C ASN A 382 3.33 16.11 26.28
N ILE A 383 2.71 15.56 25.23
CA ILE A 383 1.73 16.28 24.42
C ILE A 383 0.33 15.94 24.91
N ASN A 384 -0.31 16.86 25.63
CA ASN A 384 -1.67 16.68 26.13
C ASN A 384 -2.71 16.95 25.04
N CYS A 385 -3.39 15.92 24.56
CA CYS A 385 -4.44 15.98 23.55
C CYS A 385 -5.87 16.01 24.14
N SER A 386 -6.02 16.12 25.47
CA SER A 386 -7.32 16.02 26.16
C SER A 386 -8.38 16.96 25.60
N ASN A 387 -8.00 18.20 25.26
CA ASN A 387 -8.94 19.18 24.71
C ASN A 387 -9.52 18.74 23.36
N THR A 388 -8.70 18.16 22.47
CA THR A 388 -9.19 17.65 21.18
C THR A 388 -9.99 16.36 21.38
N ILE A 389 -9.48 15.45 22.22
CA ILE A 389 -10.13 14.17 22.53
C ILE A 389 -11.51 14.39 23.14
N ASN A 390 -11.66 15.27 24.13
CA ASN A 390 -12.94 15.50 24.81
C ASN A 390 -13.99 16.20 23.93
N ARG A 391 -13.59 16.89 22.86
CA ARG A 391 -14.53 17.44 21.87
C ARG A 391 -15.10 16.36 20.96
N VAL A 392 -14.27 15.39 20.59
CA VAL A 392 -14.68 14.27 19.71
C VAL A 392 -15.36 13.16 20.51
N LEU A 393 -14.82 12.84 21.69
CA LEU A 393 -15.22 11.77 22.60
C LEU A 393 -15.58 12.38 23.97
N PRO A 394 -16.69 13.13 24.07
CA PRO A 394 -17.09 13.76 25.32
C PRO A 394 -17.25 12.70 26.43
N PRO A 395 -16.88 13.04 27.68
CA PRO A 395 -17.09 12.13 28.80
C PRO A 395 -18.58 11.80 28.89
N VAL A 396 -18.88 10.52 29.11
CA VAL A 396 -20.26 10.10 29.38
C VAL A 396 -20.68 10.80 30.66
N ALA A 397 -21.66 11.69 30.59
CA ALA A 397 -22.22 12.30 31.78
C ALA A 397 -22.73 11.16 32.66
N GLU A 398 -22.22 11.05 33.89
CA GLU A 398 -22.83 10.16 34.87
C GLU A 398 -24.31 10.54 34.97
N PRO A 399 -25.25 9.57 34.93
CA PRO A 399 -26.64 9.90 35.18
C PRO A 399 -26.68 10.59 36.54
N ARG A 400 -27.10 11.86 36.54
CA ARG A 400 -27.34 12.59 37.79
C ARG A 400 -28.23 11.68 38.62
N ALA A 401 -27.72 11.21 39.76
CA ALA A 401 -28.57 10.61 40.76
C ALA A 401 -29.69 11.62 41.00
N VAL A 402 -30.93 11.22 40.67
CA VAL A 402 -32.10 12.00 41.02
C VAL A 402 -32.06 12.06 42.55
N GLN A 403 -31.64 13.19 43.11
CA GLN A 403 -31.91 13.47 44.51
C GLN A 403 -33.43 13.59 44.61
N GLU A 404 -34.07 12.49 45.00
CA GLU A 404 -35.46 12.52 45.44
C GLU A 404 -35.59 13.60 46.53
N GLY A 405 -36.58 14.46 46.33
CA GLY A 405 -36.64 15.77 46.96
C GLY A 405 -36.56 15.74 48.48
N ILE A 406 -35.64 16.54 49.02
CA ILE A 406 -35.81 17.12 50.35
C ILE A 406 -36.82 18.26 50.16
N PHE A 407 -38.09 18.02 50.50
CA PHE A 407 -39.06 19.08 50.70
C PHE A 407 -38.75 19.77 52.03
N GLU A 408 -38.22 21.00 51.98
CA GLU A 408 -38.24 21.90 53.13
C GLU A 408 -39.69 22.38 53.33
N VAL A 409 -40.33 21.90 54.40
CA VAL A 409 -41.56 22.50 54.92
C VAL A 409 -41.13 23.69 55.78
N TYR A 410 -41.45 24.90 55.33
CA TYR A 410 -41.39 26.09 56.17
C TYR A 410 -42.60 26.06 57.13
N LEU A 411 -42.33 26.09 58.43
CA LEU A 411 -43.32 26.34 59.49
C LEU A 411 -43.46 27.84 59.74
#